data_AF-A0A420I201-F1
#
_entry.id   AF-A0A420I201-F1
#
_cell.length_a   1.000
_cell.length_b   1.000
_cell.length_c   1.000
_cell.angle_alpha   90.00
_cell.angle_beta   90.00
_cell.angle_gamma   90.00
#
_symmetry.space_group_name_H-M   'P 1'
#
loop_
_entity.id
_entity.type
_entity.pdbx_description
1 polymer ?
#
loop_
_entity_poly.entity_id
_entity_poly.type
_entity_poly.pdbx_seq_one_letter_code
_entity_poly.pdbx_strand_id
1 'polypeptide(L)'
;SEGSEGSEGSEGSVGSEGSVGSEGGAIYLARNREFVNYSISSIKDLNKLIVHLEKYSLTKKAGDFFLFKQIINLMNNKADLTVEGLNQIVNLKASMN
;
A
#
# COMPACT_ATOMS: atom_id res chain seq x y z
N SER A 1 -50.05 -0.63 38.85
CA SER A 1 -48.79 -0.53 39.58
C SER A 1 -47.73 -1.17 38.70
N GLU A 2 -47.03 -0.38 37.88
CA GLU A 2 -45.78 0.31 38.26
C GLU A 2 -44.68 -0.72 38.63
N GLY A 3 -43.54 -0.83 37.95
CA GLY A 3 -42.96 0.06 36.96
C GLY A 3 -41.80 -0.58 36.16
N SER A 4 -41.29 0.29 35.29
CA SER A 4 -40.04 0.32 34.50
C SER A 4 -38.78 0.09 35.37
N GLU A 5 -37.54 -0.13 34.92
CA GLU A 5 -36.71 0.24 33.76
C GLU A 5 -35.63 -0.86 33.63
N GLY A 6 -35.09 -1.17 32.45
CA GLY A 6 -33.85 -0.54 32.04
C GLY A 6 -33.22 -1.30 30.87
N SER A 7 -32.95 -0.55 29.82
CA SER A 7 -32.29 -0.96 28.58
C SER A 7 -30.76 -0.91 28.75
N GLU A 8 -30.08 -2.03 28.52
CA GLU A 8 -28.67 -2.05 28.08
C GLU A 8 -28.73 -2.34 26.57
N GLY A 9 -28.46 -1.38 25.69
CA GLY A 9 -27.16 -0.74 25.54
C GLY A 9 -26.48 -1.42 24.36
N SER A 10 -26.84 -1.00 23.15
CA SER A 10 -26.22 -1.45 21.90
C SER A 10 -24.73 -1.08 21.88
N GLU A 11 -23.84 -2.07 21.92
CA GLU A 11 -22.44 -1.84 21.53
C GLU A 11 -22.37 -1.71 20.01
N GLY A 12 -22.60 -0.48 19.54
CA GLY A 12 -22.18 -0.07 18.22
C GLY A 12 -20.65 0.05 18.20
N SER A 13 -19.96 -0.83 17.47
CA SER A 13 -18.56 -0.61 17.12
C SER A 13 -18.48 0.41 15.99
N VAL A 14 -18.35 1.68 16.39
CA VAL A 14 -17.75 2.79 15.64
C VAL A 14 -16.36 2.34 15.15
N GLY A 15 -15.87 2.59 13.93
CA GLY A 15 -16.39 3.26 12.76
C GLY A 15 -15.52 2.84 11.56
N SER A 16 -15.99 3.14 10.35
CA SER A 16 -15.25 2.89 9.11
C SER A 16 -13.84 3.50 9.17
N GLU A 17 -12.81 2.71 8.88
CA GLU A 17 -11.48 3.23 8.58
C GLU A 17 -11.61 4.13 7.34
N GLY A 18 -11.75 5.43 7.57
CA GLY A 18 -11.91 6.43 6.52
C GLY A 18 -10.66 6.44 5.65
N SER A 19 -10.75 5.79 4.49
CA SER A 19 -9.75 5.89 3.44
C SER A 19 -10.12 7.07 2.55
N VAL A 20 -9.33 8.14 2.59
CA VAL A 20 -9.47 9.23 1.61
C VAL A 20 -8.56 8.90 0.43
N GLY A 21 -9.17 8.50 -0.70
CA GLY A 21 -8.46 8.32 -1.95
C GLY A 21 -8.15 9.69 -2.58
N SER A 22 -6.89 9.93 -2.90
CA SER A 22 -6.45 11.06 -3.71
C SER A 22 -5.95 10.56 -5.06
N GLU A 23 -5.97 11.41 -6.10
CA GLU A 23 -5.36 11.08 -7.39
C GLU A 23 -3.84 10.87 -7.21
N GLY A 24 -3.42 9.63 -7.01
CA GLY A 24 -2.01 9.26 -6.84
C GLY A 24 -1.73 8.34 -5.66
N GLY A 25 -2.67 8.16 -4.73
CA GLY A 25 -2.47 7.31 -3.56
C GLY A 25 -3.58 7.44 -2.51
N ALA A 26 -3.53 6.59 -1.51
CA ALA A 26 -4.47 6.58 -0.39
C ALA A 26 -3.73 6.83 0.93
N ILE A 27 -4.37 7.57 1.82
CA ILE A 27 -3.88 7.83 3.17
C ILE A 27 -4.58 6.87 4.12
N TYR A 28 -3.80 6.19 4.94
CA TYR A 28 -4.28 5.27 5.97
C TYR A 28 -3.80 5.72 7.35
N LEU A 29 -4.74 5.80 8.30
CA LEU A 29 -4.41 5.98 9.71
C LEU A 29 -3.87 4.66 10.26
N ALA A 30 -2.73 4.70 10.94
CA ALA A 30 -2.25 3.53 11.68
C ALA A 30 -3.25 3.15 12.77
N ARG A 31 -3.32 1.86 13.13
CA ARG A 31 -4.28 1.33 14.12
C ARG A 31 -4.19 2.02 15.49
N ASN A 32 -2.99 2.46 15.88
CA ASN A 32 -2.75 3.21 17.12
C ASN A 32 -2.86 4.74 16.95
N ARG A 33 -3.14 5.23 15.74
CA ARG A 33 -3.24 6.65 15.34
C ARG A 33 -1.98 7.51 15.59
N GLU A 34 -0.83 6.89 15.84
CA GLU A 34 0.42 7.63 16.07
C GLU A 34 1.12 8.02 14.76
N PHE A 35 0.81 7.32 13.67
CA PHE A 35 1.39 7.57 12.35
C PHE A 35 0.34 7.51 11.25
N VAL A 36 0.65 8.17 10.13
CA VAL A 36 -0.14 8.18 8.91
C VAL A 36 0.69 7.58 7.79
N ASN A 37 0.12 6.61 7.07
CA ASN A 37 0.76 6.00 5.91
C ASN A 37 0.19 6.61 4.63
N TYR A 38 1.06 7.14 3.78
CA TYR A 38 0.71 7.42 2.39
C TYR A 38 1.12 6.23 1.54
N SER A 39 0.16 5.63 0.84
CA SER A 39 0.37 4.42 0.05
C SER A 39 0.00 4.65 -1.41
N ILE A 40 0.89 4.20 -2.29
CA ILE A 40 0.68 4.15 -3.73
C ILE A 40 0.60 2.68 -4.11
N SER A 41 -0.50 2.26 -4.72
CA SER A 41 -0.74 0.84 -5.07
C SER A 41 -1.10 0.62 -6.54
N SER A 42 -1.54 1.66 -7.25
CA SER A 42 -1.92 1.54 -8.65
C SER A 42 -0.67 1.44 -9.53
N ILE A 43 -0.67 0.52 -10.50
CA ILE A 43 0.47 0.37 -11.43
C ILE A 43 0.75 1.69 -12.18
N LYS A 44 -0.29 2.46 -12.49
CA LYS A 44 -0.19 3.77 -13.15
C LYS A 44 0.61 4.76 -12.30
N ASP A 45 0.33 4.85 -11.02
CA ASP A 45 0.99 5.81 -10.13
C ASP A 45 2.38 5.33 -9.70
N LEU A 46 2.59 4.01 -9.56
CA LEU A 46 3.92 3.43 -9.36
C LEU A 46 4.86 3.74 -10.53
N ASN A 47 4.36 3.73 -11.76
CA ASN A 47 5.14 4.17 -12.92
C ASN A 47 5.54 5.65 -12.84
N LYS A 48 4.63 6.53 -12.41
CA LYS A 48 4.97 7.95 -12.18
C LYS A 48 6.02 8.10 -11.07
N LEU A 49 5.90 7.33 -10.00
CA LEU A 49 6.85 7.31 -8.90
C LEU A 49 8.25 6.91 -9.39
N ILE A 50 8.36 5.87 -10.23
CA ILE A 50 9.64 5.46 -10.81
C ILE A 50 10.29 6.61 -11.57
N VAL A 51 9.56 7.27 -12.48
CA VAL A 51 10.09 8.42 -13.24
C VAL A 51 10.59 9.52 -12.31
N HIS A 52 9.86 9.79 -11.22
CA HIS A 52 10.28 10.79 -10.23
C HIS A 52 11.56 10.37 -9.50
N LEU A 53 11.66 9.12 -9.06
CA LEU A 53 12.81 8.59 -8.32
C LEU A 53 14.06 8.38 -9.19
N GLU A 54 13.89 8.19 -10.50
CA GLU A 54 15.01 8.21 -11.45
C GLU A 54 15.60 9.62 -11.58
N LYS A 55 14.73 10.64 -11.65
CA LYS A 55 15.14 12.04 -11.68
C LYS A 55 15.75 12.50 -10.35
N TYR A 56 15.21 12.02 -9.24
CA TYR A 56 15.63 12.38 -7.88
C TYR A 56 16.02 11.12 -7.11
N SER A 57 17.27 10.70 -7.29
CA SER A 57 17.79 9.43 -6.75
C SER A 57 17.78 9.37 -5.22
N LEU A 58 17.44 8.19 -4.70
CA LEU A 58 17.50 7.86 -3.28
C LEU A 58 18.93 7.47 -2.89
N THR A 59 19.59 8.27 -2.06
CA THR A 59 21.00 8.04 -1.68
C THR A 59 21.22 6.77 -0.87
N LYS A 60 20.30 6.42 0.04
CA LYS A 60 20.41 5.23 0.92
C LYS A 60 19.66 4.00 0.42
N LYS A 61 18.81 4.14 -0.60
CA LYS A 61 17.89 3.09 -1.06
C LYS A 61 17.98 2.82 -2.58
N ALA A 62 19.12 3.17 -3.19
CA ALA A 62 19.31 3.01 -4.63
C ALA A 62 19.24 1.54 -5.09
N GLY A 63 19.80 0.61 -4.30
CA GLY A 63 19.75 -0.83 -4.58
C GLY A 63 18.33 -1.39 -4.60
N ASP A 64 17.56 -1.15 -3.52
CA ASP A 64 16.17 -1.61 -3.47
C ASP A 64 15.31 -0.91 -4.52
N PHE A 65 15.57 0.38 -4.81
CA PHE A 65 14.88 1.08 -5.88
C PHE A 65 15.14 0.44 -7.25
N PHE A 66 16.37 0.03 -7.52
CA PHE A 66 16.71 -0.67 -8.76
C PHE A 66 15.95 -2.00 -8.89
N LEU A 67 15.90 -2.81 -7.83
CA LEU A 67 15.14 -4.06 -7.80
C LEU A 67 13.64 -3.81 -7.95
N PHE A 68 13.11 -2.82 -7.23
CA PHE A 68 11.72 -2.42 -7.30
C PHE A 68 11.32 -1.98 -8.70
N LYS A 69 12.15 -1.19 -9.40
CA LYS A 69 11.92 -0.80 -10.79
C LYS A 69 11.83 -2.02 -11.71
N GLN A 70 12.69 -3.02 -11.53
CA GLN A 70 12.62 -4.25 -12.32
C GLN A 70 11.31 -5.01 -12.09
N ILE A 71 10.84 -5.10 -10.83
CA ILE A 71 9.56 -5.72 -10.50
C ILE A 71 8.41 -4.98 -11.21
N ILE A 72 8.37 -3.64 -11.16
CA ILE A 72 7.32 -2.87 -11.83
C ILE A 72 7.35 -3.06 -13.35
N ASN A 73 8.53 -3.19 -13.97
CA ASN A 73 8.65 -3.51 -15.39
C ASN A 73 8.04 -4.88 -15.73
N LEU A 74 8.26 -5.90 -14.88
CA LEU A 74 7.63 -7.22 -15.06
C LEU A 74 6.09 -7.13 -14.98
N MET A 75 5.57 -6.37 -14.02
CA MET A 75 4.12 -6.15 -13.86
C MET A 75 3.50 -5.35 -15.02
N ASN A 76 4.23 -4.36 -15.57
CA ASN A 76 3.79 -3.62 -16.75
C ASN A 76 3.64 -4.55 -17.97
N ASN A 77 4.55 -5.51 -18.10
CA ASN A 77 4.54 -6.50 -19.17
C ASN A 77 3.58 -7.67 -18.90
N LYS A 78 2.80 -7.63 -17.81
CA LYS A 78 1.90 -8.71 -17.37
C LYS A 78 2.60 -10.06 -17.14
N ALA A 79 3.92 -10.05 -16.92
CA ALA A 79 4.70 -11.25 -16.67
C ALA A 79 4.36 -11.88 -15.32
N ASP A 80 3.82 -11.11 -14.38
CA ASP A 80 3.31 -11.57 -13.07
C ASP A 80 2.17 -12.59 -13.17
N LEU A 81 1.52 -12.70 -14.34
CA LEU A 81 0.46 -13.67 -14.60
C LEU A 81 1.00 -15.08 -14.94
N THR A 82 2.31 -15.23 -15.15
CA THR A 82 2.96 -16.53 -15.37
C THR A 82 3.72 -16.99 -14.15
N VAL A 83 3.91 -18.30 -14.00
CA VAL A 83 4.66 -18.89 -12.87
C VAL A 83 6.12 -18.42 -12.93
N GLU A 84 6.69 -18.36 -14.13
CA GLU A 84 8.06 -17.92 -14.36
C GLU A 84 8.25 -16.46 -13.96
N GLY A 85 7.34 -15.56 -14.37
CA GLY A 85 7.43 -14.16 -14.02
C GLY A 85 7.13 -13.90 -12.54
N LEU A 86 6.20 -14.64 -11.94
CA LEU A 86 5.98 -14.58 -10.49
C LEU A 86 7.22 -15.02 -9.70
N ASN A 87 7.89 -16.11 -10.12
CA ASN A 87 9.14 -16.56 -9.50
C ASN A 87 10.26 -15.52 -9.63
N GLN A 88 10.36 -14.84 -10.77
CA GLN A 88 11.30 -13.72 -10.93
C GLN A 88 11.01 -12.60 -9.94
N ILE A 89 9.74 -12.21 -9.79
CA ILE A 89 9.33 -11.18 -8.82
C ILE A 89 9.67 -11.60 -7.38
N VAL A 90 9.41 -12.85 -7.00
CA VAL A 90 9.74 -13.39 -5.67
C VAL A 90 11.24 -13.33 -5.40
N ASN A 91 12.07 -13.72 -6.37
CA ASN A 91 13.54 -13.69 -6.24
C ASN A 91 14.08 -12.26 -6.12
N LEU A 92 13.55 -11.33 -6.92
CA LEU A 92 13.89 -9.91 -6.83
C LEU A 92 13.49 -9.33 -5.46
N LYS A 93 12.28 -9.65 -4.99
CA LYS A 93 11.78 -9.22 -3.68
C LYS A 93 12.66 -9.76 -2.54
N ALA A 94 13.11 -11.00 -2.61
CA ALA A 94 13.98 -11.60 -1.60
C ALA A 94 15.37 -10.95 -1.52
N SER A 95 15.76 -10.21 -2.56
CA SER A 95 17.04 -9.48 -2.62
C SER A 95 16.94 -8.04 -2.13
N MET A 96 15.74 -7.55 -1.79
CA MET A 96 15.52 -6.22 -1.20
C MET A 96 15.73 -6.26 0.31
N ASN A 97 16.28 -5.18 0.88
CA ASN A 97 16.52 -5.02 2.33
C ASN A 97 15.30 -4.50 3.11
#